data_AF-A0A238HCD1-F1
#
_entry.id   AF-A0A238HCD1-F1
#
_cell.length_a   1.000
_cell.length_b   1.000
_cell.length_c   1.000
_cell.angle_alpha   90.00
_cell.angle_beta   90.00
_cell.angle_gamma   90.00
#
_symmetry.space_group_name_H-M   'P 1'
#
loop_
_entity.id
_entity.type
_entity.pdbx_description
1 polymer ?
#
loop_
_entity_poly.entity_id
_entity_poly.type
_entity_poly.pdbx_seq_one_letter_code
_entity_poly.pdbx_strand_id
1 'polypeptide(L)'
;MNKPHRPTHPRAALLGDVRRESPPMRRRGLAAGLIHAWALLLCAASACAQTASPAYPPRAAPPNENPERIRIPRDVRPSTQPPLSGPALQRHLRDRYKQRFDNADTDATGRITRDQARRAGWGYVVNHFDEIDAAQTGYVTFDDILHFMQRGGARL
;
A
#
# COMPACT_ATOMS: atom_id res chain seq x y z
N MET A 1 6.83 27.07 -60.14
CA MET A 1 8.07 27.84 -59.86
C MET A 1 7.87 28.52 -58.50
N ASN A 2 8.66 28.38 -57.45
CA ASN A 2 10.12 28.29 -57.34
C ASN A 2 10.52 27.48 -56.09
N LYS A 3 11.69 26.81 -56.15
CA LYS A 3 12.17 25.72 -55.29
C LYS A 3 12.66 26.18 -53.89
N PRO A 4 12.74 25.26 -52.90
CA PRO A 4 13.35 25.53 -51.59
C PRO A 4 14.88 25.45 -51.65
N HIS A 5 15.56 26.39 -50.97
CA HIS A 5 17.00 26.35 -50.75
C HIS A 5 17.33 25.80 -49.35
N ARG A 6 18.01 24.65 -49.30
CA ARG A 6 18.97 24.32 -48.23
C ARG A 6 20.37 24.60 -48.77
N PRO A 7 21.25 25.13 -47.92
CA PRO A 7 22.64 24.70 -47.93
C PRO A 7 23.08 24.11 -46.59
N THR A 8 23.73 22.97 -46.74
CA THR A 8 24.57 22.20 -45.82
C THR A 8 25.81 22.98 -45.38
N HIS A 9 26.17 22.92 -44.10
CA HIS A 9 27.56 23.05 -43.66
C HIS A 9 27.96 21.93 -42.69
N PRO A 10 29.23 21.47 -42.74
CA PRO A 10 29.71 20.23 -42.14
C PRO A 10 30.22 20.33 -40.70
N ARG A 11 30.44 19.12 -40.13
CA ARG A 11 31.00 18.73 -38.83
C ARG A 11 32.25 19.52 -38.40
N ALA A 12 32.29 19.88 -37.11
CA ALA A 12 33.52 19.99 -36.33
C ALA A 12 33.36 19.17 -35.04
N ALA A 13 34.26 18.20 -34.88
CA ALA A 13 34.45 17.42 -33.68
C ALA A 13 35.34 18.19 -32.69
N LEU A 14 34.99 18.15 -31.41
CA LEU A 14 35.91 18.37 -30.29
C LEU A 14 35.30 17.66 -29.08
N LEU A 15 35.59 16.38 -28.86
CA LEU A 15 36.63 15.90 -27.94
C LEU A 15 36.69 16.72 -26.64
N GLY A 16 36.10 16.17 -25.59
CA GLY A 16 36.09 16.72 -24.23
C GLY A 16 35.56 15.69 -23.25
N ASP A 17 36.29 14.58 -23.11
CA ASP A 17 36.15 13.60 -22.05
C ASP A 17 36.40 14.28 -20.70
N VAL A 18 35.39 14.34 -19.82
CA VAL A 18 35.58 14.59 -18.39
C VAL A 18 34.82 13.50 -17.64
N ARG A 19 35.42 12.31 -17.64
CA ARG A 19 35.30 11.37 -16.53
C ARG A 19 36.27 11.82 -15.44
N ARG A 20 35.77 12.19 -14.26
CA ARG A 20 36.35 11.72 -12.99
C ARG A 20 35.48 12.05 -11.79
N GLU A 21 35.35 11.02 -10.97
CA GLU A 21 34.62 10.93 -9.73
C GLU A 21 35.36 11.65 -8.59
N SER A 22 34.55 12.20 -7.68
CA SER A 22 34.69 12.35 -6.21
C SER A 22 36.04 12.71 -5.58
N PRO A 23 35.99 13.56 -4.54
CA PRO A 23 36.40 13.02 -3.24
C PRO A 23 35.39 13.28 -2.11
N PRO A 24 35.08 12.27 -1.26
CA PRO A 24 34.43 12.50 0.03
C PRO A 24 35.41 13.16 1.00
N MET A 25 34.89 14.17 1.72
CA MET A 25 35.57 14.84 2.82
C MET A 25 35.94 13.80 3.90
N ARG A 26 37.24 13.55 4.04
CA ARG A 26 37.82 12.79 5.13
C ARG A 26 37.70 13.59 6.43
N ARG A 27 37.13 12.99 7.48
CA ARG A 27 37.65 13.19 8.84
C ARG A 27 37.99 11.84 9.46
N ARG A 28 39.25 11.79 9.89
CA ARG A 28 39.99 10.67 10.44
C ARG A 28 39.54 10.42 11.88
N GLY A 29 39.38 9.16 12.23
CA GLY A 29 39.38 8.66 13.59
C GLY A 29 39.82 7.20 13.56
N LEU A 30 41.12 6.98 13.67
CA LEU A 30 41.75 5.67 13.83
C LEU A 30 41.59 5.20 15.28
N ALA A 31 41.19 3.95 15.48
CA ALA A 31 41.61 3.02 16.54
C ALA A 31 40.59 1.86 16.51
N ALA A 32 40.86 0.71 15.87
CA ALA A 32 41.81 -0.32 16.25
C ALA A 32 41.71 -0.68 17.75
N GLY A 33 41.11 -1.84 18.03
CA GLY A 33 41.59 -2.67 19.12
C GLY A 33 40.54 -3.18 20.10
N LEU A 34 40.58 -4.50 20.24
CA LEU A 34 40.44 -5.24 21.49
C LEU A 34 39.03 -5.63 21.96
N ILE A 35 38.64 -6.81 21.49
CA ILE A 35 37.87 -7.80 22.25
C ILE A 35 38.50 -7.95 23.65
N HIS A 36 37.76 -7.61 24.70
CA HIS A 36 38.05 -8.02 26.08
C HIS A 36 36.75 -8.44 26.76
N ALA A 37 36.56 -9.76 26.84
CA ALA A 37 35.58 -10.39 27.71
C ALA A 37 36.27 -10.73 29.03
N TRP A 38 35.98 -10.03 30.12
CA TRP A 38 36.21 -10.43 31.52
C TRP A 38 35.31 -9.53 32.38
N ALA A 39 34.21 -10.03 32.94
CA ALA A 39 34.09 -10.80 34.17
C ALA A 39 33.55 -9.92 35.32
N LEU A 40 32.33 -10.28 35.74
CA LEU A 40 31.75 -10.32 37.08
C LEU A 40 32.17 -9.32 38.18
N LEU A 41 31.13 -8.97 38.94
CA LEU A 41 31.11 -8.60 40.36
C LEU A 41 31.40 -7.12 40.69
N LEU A 42 30.39 -6.37 41.15
CA LEU A 42 30.04 -6.24 42.57
C LEU A 42 28.92 -5.20 42.77
N CYS A 43 27.99 -5.50 43.68
CA CYS A 43 26.87 -4.66 44.08
C CYS A 43 27.30 -3.36 44.80
N ALA A 44 26.60 -2.27 44.54
CA ALA A 44 26.36 -1.22 45.54
C ALA A 44 24.92 -0.72 45.39
N ALA A 45 24.16 -0.89 46.48
CA ALA A 45 22.73 -0.69 46.60
C ALA A 45 22.36 0.76 46.94
N SER A 46 21.06 1.04 46.86
CA SER A 46 20.28 2.14 47.48
C SER A 46 19.84 3.22 46.49
N ALA A 47 18.57 3.62 46.41
CA ALA A 47 17.34 3.15 47.01
C ALA A 47 16.19 3.71 46.16
N CYS A 48 15.52 2.88 45.37
CA CYS A 48 14.23 3.27 44.81
C CYS A 48 13.20 3.09 45.93
N ALA A 49 12.72 4.19 46.50
CA ALA A 49 11.53 4.22 47.34
C ALA A 49 10.35 3.74 46.48
N GLN A 50 10.11 2.44 46.47
CA GLN A 50 8.97 1.82 45.81
C GLN A 50 7.79 2.02 46.75
N THR A 51 6.95 3.00 46.43
CA THR A 51 5.59 3.11 46.97
C THR A 51 4.94 1.74 46.89
N ALA A 52 4.58 1.20 48.05
CA ALA A 52 3.95 -0.10 48.20
C ALA A 52 2.70 -0.19 47.33
N SER A 53 2.72 -1.09 46.34
CA SER A 53 1.51 -1.50 45.64
C SER A 53 0.56 -2.15 46.64
N PRO A 54 -0.74 -1.79 46.68
CA PRO A 54 -1.69 -2.49 47.53
C PRO A 54 -1.75 -3.97 47.09
N ALA A 55 -1.54 -4.86 48.05
CA ALA A 55 -1.68 -6.29 47.84
C ALA A 55 -3.11 -6.60 47.40
N TYR A 56 -3.28 -6.99 46.13
CA TYR A 56 -4.51 -7.57 45.64
C TYR A 56 -4.61 -8.98 46.24
N PRO A 57 -5.75 -9.39 46.84
CA PRO A 57 -5.89 -10.77 47.28
C PRO A 57 -5.74 -11.72 46.07
N PRO A 58 -5.22 -12.93 46.24
CA PRO A 58 -5.12 -13.88 45.14
C PRO A 58 -6.54 -14.15 44.62
N ARG A 59 -6.85 -13.61 43.44
CA ARG A 59 -8.06 -13.98 42.72
C ARG A 59 -7.92 -15.45 42.40
N ALA A 60 -8.82 -16.27 42.94
CA ALA A 60 -8.94 -17.68 42.56
C ALA A 60 -8.89 -17.79 41.04
N ALA A 61 -7.98 -18.60 40.52
CA ALA A 61 -7.82 -18.80 39.09
C ALA A 61 -9.17 -19.20 38.46
N PRO A 62 -9.63 -18.53 37.39
CA PRO A 62 -10.82 -18.97 36.68
C PRO A 62 -10.60 -20.39 36.12
N PRO A 63 -11.65 -21.24 36.08
CA PRO A 63 -11.54 -22.54 35.44
C PRO A 63 -11.29 -22.33 33.95
N ASN A 64 -10.17 -22.89 33.46
CA ASN A 64 -9.76 -23.01 32.05
C ASN A 64 -10.36 -21.98 31.07
N GLU A 65 -9.94 -20.71 31.19
CA GLU A 65 -10.17 -19.73 30.13
C GLU A 65 -9.50 -20.21 28.84
N ASN A 66 -10.29 -20.74 27.91
CA ASN A 66 -9.92 -20.84 26.51
C ASN A 66 -10.06 -19.43 25.92
N PRO A 67 -8.96 -18.68 25.69
CA PRO A 67 -9.07 -17.31 25.24
C PRO A 67 -9.59 -17.27 23.80
N GLU A 68 -10.62 -16.44 23.58
CA GLU A 68 -10.98 -15.89 22.27
C GLU A 68 -11.72 -16.79 21.26
N ARG A 69 -12.78 -17.50 21.69
CA ARG A 69 -13.91 -17.71 20.77
C ARG A 69 -14.68 -16.40 20.67
N ILE A 70 -14.59 -15.69 19.55
CA ILE A 70 -15.41 -14.49 19.24
C ILE A 70 -16.85 -14.79 19.65
N ARG A 71 -17.31 -14.18 20.75
CA ARG A 71 -18.65 -14.36 21.27
C ARG A 71 -19.56 -13.43 20.49
N ILE A 72 -20.12 -13.93 19.38
CA ILE A 72 -21.19 -13.23 18.67
C ILE A 72 -22.31 -12.99 19.69
N PRO A 73 -22.73 -11.74 19.96
CA PRO A 73 -23.81 -11.45 20.88
C PRO A 73 -25.04 -12.28 20.48
N ARG A 74 -25.69 -12.91 21.47
CA ARG A 74 -26.86 -13.77 21.23
C ARG A 74 -28.06 -12.99 20.67
N ASP A 75 -27.96 -11.67 20.68
CA ASP A 75 -29.00 -10.70 20.34
C ASP A 75 -28.90 -10.22 18.88
N VAL A 76 -27.94 -10.74 18.10
CA VAL A 76 -27.95 -10.58 16.64
C VAL A 76 -29.13 -11.36 16.09
N ARG A 77 -30.24 -10.64 15.85
CA ARG A 77 -31.41 -11.20 15.17
C ARG A 77 -30.95 -11.80 13.83
N PRO A 78 -31.24 -13.09 13.55
CA PRO A 78 -30.95 -13.66 12.24
C PRO A 78 -31.59 -12.76 11.17
N SER A 79 -30.80 -12.33 10.19
CA SER A 79 -31.34 -11.65 9.02
C SER A 79 -32.43 -12.52 8.43
N THR A 80 -33.65 -12.01 8.35
CA THR A 80 -34.79 -12.71 7.73
C THR A 80 -34.64 -12.80 6.20
N GLN A 81 -33.64 -12.11 5.63
CA GLN A 81 -33.33 -12.19 4.22
C GLN A 81 -32.52 -13.45 3.92
N PRO A 82 -32.93 -14.26 2.92
CA PRO A 82 -32.13 -15.36 2.45
C PRO A 82 -30.76 -14.85 1.99
N PRO A 83 -29.67 -15.57 2.29
CA PRO A 83 -28.33 -15.13 1.91
C PRO A 83 -28.24 -14.98 0.39
N LEU A 84 -27.82 -13.81 -0.08
CA LEU A 84 -27.48 -13.60 -1.48
C LEU A 84 -26.37 -14.59 -1.83
N SER A 85 -26.67 -15.53 -2.73
CA SER A 85 -25.79 -16.65 -3.05
C SER A 85 -25.63 -16.79 -4.57
N GLY A 86 -24.49 -17.32 -4.99
CA GLY A 86 -24.21 -17.63 -6.39
C GLY A 86 -24.43 -16.42 -7.33
N PRO A 87 -25.14 -16.56 -8.46
CA PRO A 87 -25.36 -15.49 -9.43
C PRO A 87 -26.05 -14.23 -8.85
N ALA A 88 -26.86 -14.37 -7.80
CA ALA A 88 -27.51 -13.23 -7.17
C ALA A 88 -26.51 -12.33 -6.42
N LEU A 89 -25.52 -12.95 -5.77
CA LEU A 89 -24.44 -12.22 -5.10
C LEU A 89 -23.56 -11.49 -6.13
N GLN A 90 -23.18 -12.16 -7.21
CA GLN A 90 -22.40 -11.58 -8.31
C GLN A 90 -23.07 -10.33 -8.90
N ARG A 91 -24.38 -10.41 -9.22
CA ARG A 91 -25.14 -9.23 -9.69
C ARG A 91 -25.10 -8.10 -8.68
N HIS A 92 -25.37 -8.40 -7.40
CA HIS A 92 -25.35 -7.39 -6.36
C HIS A 92 -23.98 -6.71 -6.23
N LEU A 93 -22.89 -7.49 -6.26
CA LEU A 93 -21.54 -6.95 -6.24
C LEU A 93 -21.27 -6.07 -7.45
N ARG A 94 -21.60 -6.53 -8.66
CA ARG A 94 -21.46 -5.75 -9.88
C ARG A 94 -22.21 -4.42 -9.79
N ASP A 95 -23.45 -4.42 -9.31
CA ASP A 95 -24.26 -3.20 -9.19
C ASP A 95 -23.65 -2.22 -8.18
N ARG A 96 -23.15 -2.73 -7.05
CA ARG A 96 -22.42 -1.93 -6.06
C ARG A 96 -21.13 -1.34 -6.63
N TYR A 97 -20.40 -2.12 -7.42
CA TYR A 97 -19.19 -1.65 -8.10
C TYR A 97 -19.52 -0.59 -9.15
N LYS A 98 -20.57 -0.77 -9.94
CA LYS A 98 -21.05 0.21 -10.92
C LYS A 98 -21.43 1.52 -10.26
N GLN A 99 -22.17 1.47 -9.15
CA GLN A 99 -22.52 2.68 -8.39
C GLN A 99 -21.26 3.43 -7.90
N ARG A 100 -20.25 2.72 -7.41
CA ARG A 100 -18.98 3.34 -7.00
C ARG A 100 -18.20 3.92 -8.17
N PHE A 101 -18.33 3.32 -9.35
CA PHE A 101 -17.68 3.78 -10.57
C PHE A 101 -18.34 5.09 -11.01
N ASP A 102 -19.67 5.12 -11.04
CA ASP A 102 -20.44 6.31 -11.40
C ASP A 102 -20.17 7.48 -10.46
N ASN A 103 -19.97 7.20 -9.16
CA ASN A 103 -19.56 8.21 -8.19
C ASN A 103 -18.14 8.75 -8.42
N ALA A 104 -17.26 7.97 -9.08
CA ALA A 104 -15.91 8.40 -9.42
C ALA A 104 -15.87 9.15 -10.76
N ASP A 105 -16.77 8.83 -11.68
CA ASP A 105 -17.02 9.50 -12.96
C ASP A 105 -17.78 10.82 -12.74
N THR A 106 -17.08 11.80 -12.17
CA THR A 106 -17.67 13.09 -11.76
C THR A 106 -18.22 13.92 -12.93
N ASP A 107 -17.76 13.65 -14.15
CA ASP A 107 -18.18 14.30 -15.40
C ASP A 107 -19.20 13.46 -16.19
N ALA A 108 -19.60 12.28 -15.68
CA ALA A 108 -20.62 11.40 -16.25
C ALA A 108 -20.34 10.99 -17.70
N THR A 109 -19.09 10.69 -18.02
CA THR A 109 -18.63 10.33 -19.37
C THR A 109 -18.65 8.81 -19.64
N GLY A 110 -18.96 8.00 -18.62
CA GLY A 110 -18.85 6.55 -18.62
C GLY A 110 -17.42 6.04 -18.45
N ARG A 111 -16.49 6.91 -18.03
CA ARG A 111 -15.04 6.65 -17.98
C ARG A 111 -14.47 7.34 -16.75
N ILE A 112 -13.40 6.80 -16.19
CA ILE A 112 -12.67 7.47 -15.11
C ILE A 112 -11.20 7.62 -15.44
N THR A 113 -10.66 8.80 -15.18
CA THR A 113 -9.23 9.09 -15.24
C THR A 113 -8.51 8.57 -14.00
N ARG A 114 -7.18 8.48 -14.06
CA ARG A 114 -6.37 8.09 -12.90
C ARG A 114 -6.57 9.02 -11.70
N ASP A 115 -6.72 10.31 -11.95
CA ASP A 115 -6.93 11.30 -10.88
C ASP A 115 -8.32 11.19 -10.24
N GLN A 116 -9.36 10.94 -11.05
CA GLN A 116 -10.70 10.63 -10.53
C GLN A 116 -10.68 9.35 -9.70
N ALA A 117 -10.04 8.28 -10.21
CA ALA A 117 -9.87 7.03 -9.48
C ALA A 117 -9.14 7.26 -8.14
N ARG A 118 -8.06 8.06 -8.12
CA ARG A 118 -7.34 8.41 -6.89
C ARG A 118 -8.22 9.13 -5.88
N ARG A 119 -8.95 10.16 -6.32
CA ARG A 119 -9.84 10.96 -5.46
C ARG A 119 -11.00 10.13 -4.90
N ALA A 120 -11.53 9.21 -5.70
CA ALA A 120 -12.63 8.34 -5.32
C ALA A 120 -12.19 7.07 -4.55
N GLY A 121 -10.90 6.94 -4.22
CA GLY A 121 -10.38 5.83 -3.41
C GLY A 121 -10.33 4.49 -4.15
N TRP A 122 -10.17 4.51 -5.47
CA TRP A 122 -9.97 3.32 -6.31
C TRP A 122 -8.50 2.90 -6.36
N GLY A 123 -7.89 2.66 -5.20
CA GLY A 123 -6.45 2.38 -5.08
C GLY A 123 -5.96 1.22 -5.97
N TYR A 124 -6.74 0.14 -6.07
CA TYR A 124 -6.42 -0.99 -6.95
C TYR A 124 -6.34 -0.57 -8.43
N VAL A 125 -7.33 0.20 -8.91
CA VAL A 125 -7.33 0.71 -10.29
C VAL A 125 -6.20 1.71 -10.51
N VAL A 126 -5.89 2.56 -9.52
CA VAL A 126 -4.76 3.50 -9.62
C VAL A 126 -3.42 2.77 -9.76
N ASN A 127 -3.22 1.68 -9.01
CA ASN A 127 -2.00 0.89 -9.03
C ASN A 127 -1.81 0.14 -10.35
N HIS A 128 -2.91 -0.30 -10.97
CA HIS A 128 -2.90 -1.07 -12.20
C HIS A 128 -3.40 -0.28 -13.42
N PHE A 129 -3.45 1.05 -13.32
CA PHE A 129 -4.15 1.87 -14.29
C PHE A 129 -3.64 1.67 -15.72
N ASP A 130 -2.32 1.63 -15.89
CA ASP A 130 -1.71 1.44 -17.22
C ASP A 130 -1.95 0.03 -17.79
N GLU A 131 -2.14 -0.98 -16.91
CA GLU A 131 -2.48 -2.34 -17.32
C GLU A 131 -3.96 -2.46 -17.73
N ILE A 132 -4.82 -1.65 -17.10
CA ILE A 132 -6.25 -1.58 -17.41
C ILE A 132 -6.46 -0.75 -18.69
N ASP A 133 -5.84 0.43 -18.78
CA ASP A 133 -5.80 1.29 -19.97
C ASP A 133 -4.68 0.85 -20.94
N ALA A 134 -4.73 -0.41 -21.38
CA ALA A 134 -3.73 -0.95 -22.30
C ALA A 134 -3.67 -0.20 -23.65
N ALA A 135 -4.75 0.50 -24.01
CA ALA A 135 -4.83 1.34 -25.20
C ALA A 135 -4.23 2.75 -24.99
N GLN A 136 -3.77 3.07 -23.77
CA GLN A 136 -3.15 4.35 -23.41
C GLN A 136 -4.01 5.57 -23.75
N THR A 137 -5.31 5.45 -23.50
CA THR A 137 -6.31 6.49 -23.77
C THR A 137 -6.36 7.58 -22.70
N GLY A 138 -5.77 7.32 -21.52
CA GLY A 138 -5.77 8.20 -20.35
C GLY A 138 -6.98 8.01 -19.42
N TYR A 139 -7.86 7.06 -19.73
CA TYR A 139 -9.05 6.73 -18.94
C TYR A 139 -9.31 5.23 -18.97
N VAL A 140 -10.15 4.75 -18.05
CA VAL A 140 -10.63 3.37 -18.03
C VAL A 140 -12.15 3.34 -17.97
N THR A 141 -12.77 2.38 -18.65
CA THR A 141 -14.21 2.11 -18.54
C THR A 141 -14.50 1.12 -17.41
N PHE A 142 -15.77 0.98 -17.05
CA PHE A 142 -16.19 -0.02 -16.09
C PHE A 142 -15.87 -1.44 -16.56
N ASP A 143 -16.09 -1.74 -17.84
CA ASP A 143 -15.79 -3.05 -18.43
C ASP A 143 -14.29 -3.36 -18.43
N ASP A 144 -13.43 -2.38 -18.68
CA ASP A 144 -11.96 -2.58 -18.62
C ASP A 144 -11.53 -3.04 -17.22
N ILE A 145 -12.07 -2.39 -16.18
CA ILE A 145 -11.80 -2.72 -14.79
C ILE A 145 -12.31 -4.15 -14.47
N LEU A 146 -13.54 -4.48 -14.86
CA LEU A 146 -14.11 -5.82 -14.62
C LEU A 146 -13.30 -6.91 -15.32
N HIS A 147 -12.94 -6.69 -16.58
CA HIS A 147 -12.14 -7.64 -17.35
C HIS A 147 -10.76 -7.83 -16.73
N PHE A 148 -10.12 -6.76 -16.26
CA PHE A 148 -8.85 -6.86 -15.53
C PHE A 148 -9.01 -7.65 -14.22
N MET A 149 -10.06 -7.41 -13.44
CA MET A 149 -10.34 -8.15 -12.21
C MET A 149 -10.58 -9.64 -12.46
N GLN A 150 -11.34 -9.99 -13.50
CA GLN A 150 -11.59 -11.38 -13.88
C GLN A 150 -10.30 -12.12 -14.26
N ARG A 151 -9.40 -11.45 -14.99
CA ARG A 151 -8.06 -11.99 -15.32
C ARG A 151 -7.18 -12.16 -14.09
N GLY A 152 -7.28 -11.24 -13.12
CA GLY A 152 -6.54 -11.29 -11.84
C GLY A 152 -7.09 -12.29 -10.81
N GLY A 153 -8.13 -13.07 -11.13
CA GLY A 153 -8.72 -14.08 -10.24
C GLY A 153 -9.88 -13.58 -9.38
N ALA A 154 -10.25 -12.30 -9.47
CA ALA A 154 -11.47 -11.78 -8.88
C ALA A 154 -12.66 -12.07 -9.81
N ARG A 155 -13.34 -13.19 -9.59
CA ARG A 155 -14.62 -13.49 -10.25
C ARG A 155 -15.71 -12.61 -9.61
N LEU A 156 -16.05 -11.52 -10.30
CA LEU A 156 -17.17 -10.63 -9.96
C LEU A 156 -18.44 -11.05 -10.69
#